data_AF-A0A961DRC4-F1
#
_entry.id   AF-A0A961DRC4-F1
#
_cell.length_a   1.000
_cell.length_b   1.000
_cell.length_c   1.000
_cell.angle_alpha   90.00
_cell.angle_beta   90.00
_cell.angle_gamma   90.00
#
_symmetry.space_group_name_H-M   'P 1'
#
loop_
_entity.id
_entity.type
_entity.pdbx_description
1 polymer ?
#
loop_
_entity_poly.entity_id
_entity_poly.type
_entity_poly.pdbx_seq_one_letter_code
_entity_poly.pdbx_strand_id
1 'polypeptide(L)'
;MITVSGIAKAHGNRTLFSDVTFRLLPGRRIALVGGNGVGKTTLLEIVVGLQDADGGEVHRTKGLRVGYLPQEVLAENAGSVLDEVLSGADHIRDLEAELGGLLDTIA
;
A
#
# COMPACT_ATOMS: atom_id res chain seq x y z
N MET A 1 -4.98 12.01 -2.26
CA MET A 1 -4.99 12.31 -0.81
C MET A 1 -5.62 11.14 -0.09
N ILE A 2 -5.20 10.85 1.13
CA ILE A 2 -5.86 9.86 2.00
C ILE A 2 -6.34 10.59 3.26
N THR A 3 -7.58 10.35 3.65
CA THR A 3 -8.18 10.86 4.90
C THR A 3 -8.59 9.66 5.75
N VAL A 4 -8.19 9.68 7.01
CA VAL A 4 -8.50 8.68 8.01
C VAL A 4 -9.35 9.35 9.07
N SER A 5 -10.52 8.79 9.37
CA SER A 5 -11.50 9.41 10.26
C SER A 5 -11.98 8.40 11.30
N GLY A 6 -11.67 8.65 12.57
CA GLY A 6 -12.18 7.89 13.71
C GLY A 6 -11.85 6.40 13.69
N ILE A 7 -10.73 6.01 13.07
CA ILE A 7 -10.39 4.59 12.92
C ILE A 7 -10.12 3.94 14.29
N ALA A 8 -10.70 2.77 14.50
CA ALA A 8 -10.49 1.96 15.70
C ALA A 8 -10.13 0.51 15.32
N LYS A 9 -9.28 -0.12 16.13
CA LYS A 9 -8.95 -1.54 16.01
C LYS A 9 -8.66 -2.20 17.36
N ALA A 10 -9.21 -3.39 17.55
CA ALA A 10 -8.93 -4.28 18.65
C ALA A 10 -8.64 -5.71 18.14
N HIS A 11 -7.76 -6.42 18.84
CA HIS A 11 -7.53 -7.85 18.63
C HIS A 11 -7.93 -8.61 19.90
N GLY A 12 -9.01 -9.39 19.82
CA GLY A 12 -9.61 -10.02 20.99
C GLY A 12 -9.99 -8.96 22.04
N ASN A 13 -9.47 -9.10 23.26
CA ASN A 13 -9.74 -8.18 24.36
C ASN A 13 -8.77 -6.97 24.41
N ARG A 14 -7.84 -6.84 23.46
CA ARG A 14 -6.85 -5.77 23.47
C ARG A 14 -7.16 -4.73 22.39
N THR A 15 -7.52 -3.53 22.82
CA THR A 15 -7.57 -2.35 21.95
C THR A 15 -6.15 -1.96 21.53
N LEU A 16 -5.90 -1.85 20.22
CA LEU A 16 -4.63 -1.37 19.68
C LEU A 16 -4.63 0.15 19.63
N PHE A 17 -5.70 0.73 19.09
CA PHE A 17 -5.92 2.16 18.99
C PHE A 17 -7.41 2.46 18.81
N SER A 18 -7.80 3.67 19.19
CA SER A 18 -9.16 4.19 19.10
C SER A 18 -9.13 5.64 18.63
N ASP A 19 -10.11 6.02 17.80
CA ASP A 19 -10.31 7.39 17.32
C ASP A 19 -9.10 8.00 16.61
N VAL A 20 -8.47 7.21 15.72
CA VAL A 20 -7.34 7.68 14.91
C VAL A 20 -7.86 8.50 13.73
N THR A 21 -7.51 9.79 13.71
CA THR A 21 -7.91 10.74 12.66
C THR A 21 -6.71 11.51 12.12
N PHE A 22 -6.43 11.43 10.82
CA PHE A 22 -5.37 12.20 10.17
C PHE A 22 -5.56 12.30 8.65
N ARG A 23 -4.76 13.15 8.00
CA ARG A 23 -4.75 13.32 6.54
C ARG A 23 -3.33 13.16 5.98
N LEU A 24 -3.20 12.36 4.93
CA LEU A 24 -1.99 12.21 4.13
C LEU A 24 -2.13 13.08 2.87
N LEU A 25 -1.46 14.22 2.89
CA LEU A 25 -1.44 15.16 1.76
C LEU A 25 -0.42 14.71 0.71
N PRO A 26 -0.67 14.97 -0.60
CA PRO A 26 0.29 14.70 -1.66
C PRO A 26 1.64 15.40 -1.41
N GLY A 27 2.74 14.73 -1.79
CA GLY A 27 4.10 15.27 -1.65
C GLY A 27 4.65 15.31 -0.22
N ARG A 28 3.89 14.82 0.77
CA ARG A 28 4.36 14.74 2.16
C ARG A 28 4.96 13.37 2.46
N ARG A 29 6.05 13.40 3.24
CA ARG A 29 6.62 12.20 3.88
C ARG A 29 6.24 12.27 5.35
N ILE A 30 5.64 11.19 5.85
CA ILE A 30 5.13 11.10 7.22
C ILE A 30 5.66 9.79 7.80
N ALA A 31 6.09 9.83 9.05
CA ALA A 31 6.55 8.66 9.79
C ALA A 31 5.54 8.35 10.91
N LEU A 32 5.16 7.08 11.01
CA LEU A 32 4.39 6.55 12.14
C LEU A 32 5.36 5.94 13.15
N VAL A 33 5.42 6.51 14.34
CA VAL A 33 6.34 6.09 15.41
C VAL A 33 5.56 5.55 16.61
N GLY A 34 6.17 4.63 17.34
CA GLY A 34 5.56 4.00 18.52
C GLY A 34 6.23 2.67 18.86
N GLY A 35 5.99 2.16 20.08
CA GLY A 35 6.55 0.89 20.55
C GLY A 35 6.10 -0.32 19.74
N ASN A 36 6.71 -1.49 19.99
CA ASN A 36 6.29 -2.73 19.35
C ASN A 36 4.91 -3.16 19.86
N GLY A 37 4.07 -3.68 18.97
CA GLY A 37 2.73 -4.16 19.32
C GLY A 37 1.64 -3.09 19.46
N VAL A 38 1.95 -1.79 19.32
CA VAL A 38 0.94 -0.71 19.41
C VAL A 38 0.02 -0.60 18.19
N GLY A 39 0.19 -1.47 17.17
CA GLY A 39 -0.66 -1.49 15.98
C GLY A 39 -0.18 -0.67 14.79
N LYS A 40 1.12 -0.38 14.67
CA LYS A 40 1.66 0.39 13.52
C LYS A 40 1.42 -0.30 12.18
N THR A 41 1.80 -1.56 12.06
CA THR A 41 1.61 -2.39 10.86
C THR A 41 0.12 -2.50 10.54
N THR A 42 -0.68 -2.80 11.56
CA THR A 42 -2.16 -2.83 11.48
C THR A 42 -2.75 -1.53 10.95
N LEU A 43 -2.31 -0.36 11.45
CA LEU A 43 -2.80 0.94 10.97
C LEU A 43 -2.39 1.18 9.51
N LEU A 44 -1.16 0.82 9.13
CA LEU A 44 -0.70 0.91 7.74
C LEU A 44 -1.54 0.03 6.81
N GLU A 45 -1.78 -1.22 7.19
CA GLU A 45 -2.61 -2.17 6.44
C GLU A 45 -4.04 -1.67 6.26
N ILE A 46 -4.64 -1.09 7.30
CA ILE A 46 -5.96 -0.44 7.20
C ILE A 46 -5.92 0.74 6.22
N VAL A 47 -4.90 1.59 6.32
CA VAL A 47 -4.73 2.76 5.44
C VAL A 47 -4.54 2.35 3.98
N VAL A 48 -3.84 1.25 3.70
CA VAL A 48 -3.68 0.74 2.32
C VAL A 48 -4.82 -0.17 1.87
N GLY A 49 -5.69 -0.60 2.78
CA GLY A 49 -6.89 -1.40 2.48
C GLY A 49 -6.66 -2.90 2.47
N LEU A 50 -5.58 -3.38 3.08
CA LEU A 50 -5.28 -4.81 3.24
C LEU A 50 -5.96 -5.43 4.46
N GLN A 51 -6.46 -4.59 5.38
CA GLN A 51 -7.17 -5.03 6.57
C GLN A 51 -8.33 -4.08 6.88
N ASP A 52 -9.44 -4.62 7.38
CA ASP A 52 -10.56 -3.81 7.84
C ASP A 52 -10.32 -3.24 9.24
N ALA A 53 -10.83 -2.03 9.46
CA ALA A 53 -10.97 -1.44 10.79
C ALA A 53 -12.27 -1.91 11.45
N ASP A 54 -12.32 -1.84 12.78
CA ASP A 54 -13.53 -2.20 13.53
C ASP A 54 -14.51 -1.03 13.64
N GLY A 55 -14.05 0.18 13.31
CA GLY A 55 -14.86 1.40 13.23
C GLY A 55 -14.10 2.52 12.54
N GLY A 56 -14.82 3.58 12.15
CA GLY A 56 -14.30 4.69 11.35
C GLY A 56 -14.20 4.38 9.87
N GLU A 57 -13.53 5.25 9.11
CA GLU A 57 -13.35 5.07 7.67
C GLU A 57 -12.02 5.61 7.13
N VAL A 58 -11.57 5.02 6.01
CA VAL A 58 -10.43 5.51 5.23
C VAL A 58 -10.93 5.94 3.85
N HIS A 59 -10.95 7.25 3.60
CA HIS A 59 -11.26 7.81 2.30
C HIS A 59 -9.99 8.01 1.47
N ARG A 60 -10.02 7.53 0.22
CA ARG A 60 -8.92 7.66 -0.75
C ARG A 60 -9.44 8.39 -1.98
N THR A 61 -8.69 9.38 -2.46
CA THR A 61 -9.05 10.08 -3.72
C THR A 61 -9.19 9.08 -4.87
N LYS A 62 -10.23 9.26 -5.70
CA LYS A 62 -10.46 8.43 -6.88
C LYS A 62 -9.22 8.41 -7.79
N GLY A 63 -8.82 7.21 -8.24
CA GLY A 63 -7.64 7.01 -9.09
C GLY A 63 -6.30 7.02 -8.34
N LEU A 64 -6.30 7.09 -6.99
CA LEU A 64 -5.09 6.93 -6.20
C LEU A 64 -4.56 5.50 -6.33
N ARG A 65 -3.31 5.35 -6.78
CA ARG A 65 -2.56 4.09 -6.70
C ARG A 65 -1.72 4.09 -5.42
N VAL A 66 -1.71 2.96 -4.73
CA VAL A 66 -0.97 2.77 -3.47
C VAL A 66 0.00 1.61 -3.65
N GLY A 67 1.29 1.87 -3.43
CA GLY A 67 2.30 0.83 -3.26
C GLY A 67 2.47 0.51 -1.79
N TYR A 68 2.53 -0.77 -1.44
CA TYR A 68 2.73 -1.24 -0.07
C TYR A 68 3.90 -2.23 -0.05
N LEU A 69 4.87 -1.97 0.83
CA LEU A 69 5.97 -2.89 1.10
C LEU A 69 5.71 -3.54 2.46
N PRO A 70 5.41 -4.84 2.53
CA PRO A 70 5.20 -5.53 3.80
C PRO A 70 6.50 -5.57 4.61
N GLN A 71 6.35 -5.72 5.92
CA GLN A 71 7.49 -5.82 6.84
C GLN A 71 8.35 -7.06 6.58
N GLU A 72 7.70 -8.18 6.24
CA GLU A 72 8.36 -9.41 5.80
C GLU A 72 8.12 -9.56 4.31
N VAL A 73 9.22 -9.58 3.54
CA VAL A 73 9.17 -9.84 2.11
C VAL A 73 9.28 -11.34 1.93
N LEU A 74 8.19 -11.99 1.54
CA LEU A 74 8.22 -13.38 1.11
C LEU A 74 8.83 -13.38 -0.29
N ALA A 75 10.08 -13.84 -0.40
CA ALA A 75 10.72 -14.07 -1.70
C ALA A 75 10.09 -15.31 -2.32
N GLU A 76 8.98 -15.13 -3.04
CA GLU A 76 8.30 -16.20 -3.76
C GLU A 76 8.96 -16.47 -5.13
N ASN A 77 9.76 -15.54 -5.62
CA ASN A 77 10.42 -15.64 -6.91
C ASN A 77 11.81 -16.29 -6.79
N ALA A 78 12.07 -17.30 -7.61
CA ALA A 78 13.37 -17.95 -7.76
C ALA A 78 14.38 -17.12 -8.58
N GLY A 79 14.02 -15.89 -8.96
CA GLY A 79 14.82 -14.98 -9.77
C GLY A 79 15.81 -14.14 -8.97
N SER A 80 16.49 -13.21 -9.65
CA SER A 80 17.37 -12.25 -8.98
C SER A 80 16.56 -11.15 -8.27
N VAL A 81 17.20 -10.42 -7.35
CA VAL A 81 16.62 -9.22 -6.72
C VAL A 81 16.21 -8.19 -7.79
N LEU A 82 16.97 -8.11 -8.89
CA LEU A 82 16.64 -7.21 -9.99
C LEU A 82 15.33 -7.64 -10.67
N ASP A 83 15.13 -8.94 -10.88
CA ASP A 83 13.89 -9.47 -11.48
C ASP A 83 12.69 -9.16 -10.58
N GLU A 84 12.82 -9.34 -9.26
CA GLU A 84 11.78 -8.99 -8.28
C GLU A 84 11.44 -7.50 -8.30
N VAL A 85 12.44 -6.61 -8.33
CA VAL A 85 12.18 -5.16 -8.37
C VAL A 85 11.49 -4.78 -9.68
N LEU A 86 11.90 -5.39 -10.79
CA LEU A 86 11.36 -5.07 -12.09
C LEU A 86 9.97 -5.68 -12.34
N SER A 87 9.59 -6.76 -11.63
CA SER A 87 8.23 -7.34 -11.70
C SER A 87 7.15 -6.34 -11.26
N GLY A 88 7.48 -5.46 -10.31
CA GLY A 88 6.61 -4.35 -9.90
C GLY A 88 6.28 -3.35 -11.02
N ALA A 89 6.97 -3.42 -12.16
CA ALA A 89 6.77 -2.60 -13.35
C ALA A 89 6.32 -3.41 -14.58
N ASP A 90 5.86 -4.65 -14.42
CA ASP A 90 5.47 -5.51 -15.55
C ASP A 90 4.45 -4.87 -16.49
N HIS A 91 3.48 -4.12 -15.94
CA HIS A 91 2.52 -3.38 -16.77
C HIS A 91 3.20 -2.36 -17.73
N ILE A 92 4.32 -1.76 -17.34
CA ILE A 92 5.07 -0.85 -18.21
C ILE A 92 5.78 -1.64 -19.32
N ARG A 93 6.32 -2.81 -18.99
CA ARG A 93 6.97 -3.71 -19.97
C ARG A 93 5.97 -4.26 -20.97
N ASP A 94 4.77 -4.63 -20.52
CA ASP A 94 3.69 -5.10 -21.38
C ASP A 94 3.31 -4.01 -22.40
N LEU A 95 3.18 -2.76 -21.94
CA LEU A 95 2.90 -1.61 -22.81
C LEU A 95 4.04 -1.34 -23.81
N GLU A 96 5.30 -1.49 -23.39
CA GLU A 96 6.46 -1.34 -24.27
C GLU A 96 6.48 -2.41 -25.37
N ALA A 97 6.17 -3.66 -25.02
CA ALA A 97 6.07 -4.77 -25.97
C ALA A 97 4.91 -4.58 -26.96
N GLU A 98 3.74 -4.13 -26.48
CA GLU A 98 2.59 -3.79 -27.31
C GLU A 98 2.93 -2.65 -28.30
N LEU A 99 3.58 -1.59 -27.82
CA LEU A 99 4.04 -0.48 -28.66
C LEU A 99 5.02 -0.95 -29.73
N GLY A 100 5.97 -1.81 -29.37
CA GLY A 100 6.93 -2.40 -30.31
C GLY A 100 6.23 -3.18 -31.43
N GLY A 101 5.29 -4.05 -31.09
CA GLY A 101 4.54 -4.83 -32.08
C GLY A 101 3.66 -3.96 -33.02
N LEU A 102 3.08 -2.88 -32.50
CA LEU A 102 2.34 -1.92 -33.32
C LEU A 102 3.24 -1.17 -34.29
N LEU A 103 4.44 -0.76 -33.86
CA LEU A 103 5.42 -0.09 -34.71
C LEU A 103 5.91 -1.01 -35.82
N ASP A 104 6.17 -2.29 -35.51
CA ASP A 104 6.57 -3.30 -36.49
C ASP A 104 5.48 -3.60 -37.54
N THR A 105 4.21 -3.37 -37.19
CA THR A 105 3.08 -3.57 -38.13
C THR A 105 2.93 -2.43 -39.14
N ILE A 106 3.48 -1.25 -38.82
CA ILE A 106 3.39 -0.03 -39.65
C ILE A 106 4.66 0.17 -40.50
N ALA A 107 5.75 -0.54 -40.18
CA ALA A 107 7.01 -0.57 -40.92
C ALA A 107 6.98 -1.53 -42.13
#